data_AF-A0A7V8VHI8-F1
#
_entry.id   AF-A0A7V8VHI8-F1
#
_cell.length_a   1.000
_cell.length_b   1.000
_cell.length_c   1.000
_cell.angle_alpha   90.00
_cell.angle_beta   90.00
_cell.angle_gamma   90.00
#
_symmetry.space_group_name_H-M   'P 1'
#
loop_
_entity.id
_entity.type
_entity.pdbx_description
1 polymer ?
#
loop_
_entity_poly.entity_id
_entity_poly.type
_entity_poly.pdbx_seq_one_letter_code
_entity_poly.pdbx_strand_id
1 'polypeptide(L)' 'GKGLLRLVGLEGDGLDEALRSLAGFVAAGRLGKLGIERIDGEPVIGSALEPALVAAGFSRQPRRLVTPA' A
#
# COMPACT_ATOMS: atom_id res chain seq x y z
N GLY A 1 6.09 -0.26 -13.32
CA GLY A 1 4.92 -0.11 -12.44
C GLY A 1 5.29 0.74 -11.24
N LYS A 2 4.32 1.41 -10.62
CA LYS A 2 4.56 2.14 -9.37
C LYS A 2 4.78 1.14 -8.23
N GLY A 3 5.90 1.24 -7.51
CA GLY A 3 6.27 0.33 -6.43
C GLY A 3 6.55 1.06 -5.12
N LEU A 4 6.33 0.38 -4.00
CA LEU A 4 6.82 0.80 -2.68
C LEU A 4 8.05 -0.03 -2.32
N LEU A 5 9.01 0.61 -1.66
CA LEU A 5 10.19 -0.03 -1.10
C LEU A 5 10.18 0.16 0.41
N ARG A 6 10.25 -0.94 1.16
CA ARG A 6 10.47 -0.93 2.60
C ARG A 6 11.96 -0.71 2.85
N LEU A 7 12.32 0.46 3.39
CA LEU A 7 13.71 0.79 3.70
C LEU A 7 14.25 0.00 4.90
N VAL A 8 13.34 -0.44 5.75
CA VAL A 8 13.55 -1.35 6.87
C VAL A 8 12.53 -2.48 6.75
N GLY A 9 12.87 -3.68 7.18
CA GLY A 9 11.99 -4.87 7.12
C GLY A 9 10.80 -4.77 8.07
N LEU A 10 9.91 -3.80 7.85
CA LEU A 10 8.67 -3.64 8.61
C LEU A 10 7.73 -4.81 8.31
N GLU A 11 7.22 -5.37 9.39
CA GLU A 11 6.30 -6.51 9.42
C GLU A 11 5.29 -6.31 10.55
N GLY A 12 4.20 -7.08 10.53
CA GLY A 12 3.14 -7.01 11.54
C GLY A 12 2.60 -5.61 11.77
N ASP A 13 2.37 -5.26 13.03
CA ASP A 13 1.74 -3.99 13.43
C ASP A 13 2.46 -2.75 12.90
N GLY A 14 3.80 -2.78 12.84
CA GLY A 14 4.59 -1.66 12.35
C GLY A 14 4.40 -1.42 10.84
N LEU A 15 4.24 -2.50 10.07
CA LEU A 15 3.90 -2.38 8.66
C LEU A 15 2.47 -1.85 8.49
N ASP A 16 1.53 -2.39 9.25
CA ASP A 16 0.13 -2.00 9.18
C ASP A 16 -0.08 -0.52 9.52
N GLU A 17 0.62 -0.01 10.54
CA GLU A 17 0.60 1.40 10.90
C GLU A 17 1.20 2.28 9.80
N ALA A 18 2.34 1.88 9.21
CA ALA A 18 2.95 2.61 8.11
C ALA A 18 2.02 2.70 6.89
N LEU A 19 1.35 1.61 6.54
CA LEU A 19 0.39 1.56 5.43
C LEU A 19 -0.86 2.42 5.69
N ARG A 20 -1.41 2.37 6.91
CA ARG A 20 -2.53 3.24 7.32
C ARG A 20 -2.14 4.72 7.28
N SER A 21 -0.94 5.05 7.76
CA SER A 21 -0.41 6.41 7.70
C SER A 21 -0.32 6.90 6.25
N LEU A 22 0.20 6.08 5.34
CA LEU A 22 0.28 6.41 3.92
C LEU A 22 -1.10 6.69 3.30
N ALA A 23 -2.09 5.84 3.59
CA ALA A 23 -3.47 6.07 3.14
C ALA A 23 -4.06 7.37 3.73
N GLY A 24 -3.79 7.64 5.01
CA GLY A 24 -4.20 8.87 5.69
C GLY A 24 -3.60 10.14 5.07
N PHE A 25 -2.34 10.10 4.63
CA PHE A 25 -1.72 11.23 3.92
C PHE A 25 -2.40 11.54 2.59
N VAL A 26 -2.83 10.52 1.85
CA VAL A 26 -3.61 10.72 0.62
C VAL A 26 -5.00 11.28 0.94
N ALA A 27 -5.69 10.72 1.93
CA ALA A 27 -7.01 11.19 2.36
C ALA A 27 -6.98 12.65 2.86
N ALA A 28 -5.88 13.07 3.49
CA ALA A 28 -5.67 14.45 3.92
C ALA A 28 -5.27 15.41 2.77
N GLY A 29 -5.23 14.94 1.52
CA GLY A 29 -4.86 15.73 0.34
C GLY A 29 -3.38 16.12 0.29
N ARG A 30 -2.54 15.55 1.17
CA ARG A 30 -1.09 15.85 1.24
C ARG A 30 -0.29 15.11 0.19
N LEU A 31 -0.87 14.06 -0.37
CA LEU A 31 -0.28 13.22 -1.40
C LEU A 31 -1.35 12.89 -2.44
N GLY A 32 -0.97 12.86 -3.72
CA GLY A 32 -1.86 12.40 -4.78
C GLY A 32 -2.17 10.91 -4.66
N LYS A 33 -3.19 10.45 -5.40
CA LYS A 33 -3.62 9.05 -5.40
C LYS A 33 -2.47 8.08 -5.63
N LEU A 34 -2.36 7.08 -4.76
CA LEU A 34 -1.39 6.01 -4.88
C LEU A 34 -2.03 4.80 -5.54
N GLY A 35 -1.31 4.24 -6.51
CA GLY A 35 -1.60 2.92 -7.07
C GLY A 35 -0.32 2.10 -6.98
N ILE A 36 -0.34 1.05 -6.18
CA ILE A 36 0.80 0.20 -5.88
C ILE A 36 0.67 -1.07 -6.71
N GLU A 37 1.64 -1.31 -7.57
CA GLU A 37 1.73 -2.56 -8.35
C GLU A 37 2.71 -3.56 -7.71
N ARG A 38 3.70 -3.06 -6.98
CA ARG A 38 4.78 -3.87 -6.38
C ARG A 38 5.17 -3.38 -4.98
N ILE A 39 5.58 -4.30 -4.12
CA ILE A 39 6.29 -4.00 -2.87
C ILE A 39 7.61 -4.77 -2.87
N ASP A 40 8.72 -4.08 -2.65
CA ASP A 40 10.08 -4.64 -2.66
C ASP A 40 10.43 -5.43 -3.92
N GLY A 41 9.89 -4.96 -5.06
CA GLY A 41 10.06 -5.62 -6.35
C GLY A 41 9.04 -6.71 -6.63
N GLU A 42 8.31 -7.22 -5.63
CA GLU A 42 7.34 -8.30 -5.81
C GLU A 42 5.94 -7.77 -6.17
N PRO A 43 5.19 -8.44 -7.08
CA PRO A 43 3.81 -8.07 -7.40
C PRO A 43 2.93 -8.02 -6.14
N VAL A 44 2.12 -6.98 -6.00
CA VAL A 44 1.26 -6.83 -4.81
C VAL A 44 0.04 -7.76 -4.85
N ILE A 45 -0.48 -8.01 -6.05
CA ILE A 45 -1.64 -8.90 -6.25
C ILE A 45 -1.17 -10.35 -6.12
N GLY A 46 -1.87 -11.14 -5.31
CA GLY A 46 -1.51 -12.49 -4.88
C GLY A 46 -0.47 -12.53 -3.77
N SER A 47 0.00 -11.40 -3.25
CA SER A 47 1.06 -11.37 -2.23
C SER A 47 0.52 -11.50 -0.81
N ALA A 48 1.40 -11.90 0.12
CA ALA A 48 1.09 -11.91 1.55
C ALA A 48 0.82 -10.51 2.12
N LEU A 49 1.24 -9.43 1.43
CA LEU A 49 1.04 -8.05 1.84
C LEU A 49 -0.29 -7.45 1.36
N GLU A 50 -0.97 -8.14 0.43
CA GLU A 50 -2.24 -7.68 -0.12
C GLU A 50 -3.32 -7.48 0.97
N PRO A 51 -3.51 -8.39 1.94
CA PRO A 51 -4.48 -8.20 3.02
C PRO A 51 -4.17 -6.97 3.87
N ALA A 52 -2.90 -6.70 4.18
CA ALA A 52 -2.48 -5.55 4.99
C ALA A 52 -2.79 -4.22 4.31
N LEU A 53 -2.54 -4.11 3.00
CA LEU A 53 -2.92 -2.93 2.22
C LEU A 53 -4.44 -2.75 2.16
N VAL A 54 -5.20 -3.83 1.97
CA VAL A 54 -6.67 -3.77 1.97
C VAL A 54 -7.19 -3.33 3.33
N ALA A 55 -6.64 -3.86 4.41
CA ALA A 55 -6.97 -3.44 5.78
C ALA A 55 -6.59 -1.97 6.05
N ALA A 56 -5.53 -1.45 5.40
CA ALA A 56 -5.16 -0.05 5.44
C ALA A 56 -6.06 0.87 4.58
N GLY A 57 -7.06 0.31 3.89
CA GLY A 57 -8.07 1.06 3.13
C GLY A 57 -7.82 1.10 1.62
N PHE A 58 -6.80 0.41 1.10
CA PHE A 58 -6.59 0.33 -0.34
C PHE A 58 -7.63 -0.58 -1.00
N SER A 59 -8.10 -0.20 -2.19
CA SER A 59 -9.03 -0.98 -3.00
C SER A 59 -8.33 -1.74 -4.12
N ARG A 60 -8.83 -2.93 -4.43
CA ARG A 60 -8.32 -3.77 -5.52
C ARG A 60 -8.67 -3.22 -6.89
N GLN A 61 -7.71 -3.27 -7.81
CA GLN A 61 -7.87 -3.17 -9.25
C GLN A 61 -7.13 -4.34 -9.90
N PRO A 62 -7.38 -4.67 -11.19
CA PRO A 62 -6.84 -5.89 -11.82
C PRO A 62 -5.32 -6.09 -11.73
N ARG A 63 -4.55 -5.01 -11.53
CA ARG A 63 -3.07 -5.05 -11.51
C ARG A 63 -2.42 -4.32 -10.33
N ARG A 64 -3.21 -3.73 -9.44
CA ARG A 64 -2.70 -2.83 -8.38
C ARG A 64 -3.68 -2.65 -7.24
N LEU A 65 -3.17 -2.23 -6.08
CA LEU A 65 -3.97 -1.70 -4.99
C LEU A 65 -3.92 -0.18 -5.00
N VAL A 66 -5.07 0.49 -4.87
CA VAL A 66 -5.17 1.94 -4.95
C VAL A 66 -5.74 2.54 -3.69
N THR A 67 -5.23 3.70 -3.26
CA THR A 67 -5.92 4.48 -2.23
C THR A 67 -7.27 4.94 -2.75
N PRO A 68 -8.28 5.10 -1.87
CA PRO A 68 -9.54 5.75 -2.23
C PRO A 68 -9.25 7.16 -2.77
N ALA A 69 -10.13 7.61 -3.67
CA ALA A 69 -10.03 8.94 -4.27
C ALA A 69 -10.43 10.02 -3.26
#